data_AF-A0AAV4HRA6-F1
#
_entry.id   AF-A0AAV4HRA6-F1
#
_cell.length_a   1.000
_cell.length_b   1.000
_cell.length_c   1.000
_cell.angle_alpha   90.00
_cell.angle_beta   90.00
_cell.angle_gamma   90.00
#
_symmetry.space_group_name_H-M   'P 1'
#
loop_
_entity.id
_entity.type
_entity.pdbx_description
1 polymer ?
#
loop_
_entity_poly.entity_id
_entity_poly.type
_entity_poly.pdbx_seq_one_letter_code
_entity_poly.pdbx_strand_id
1 'polypeptide(L)'
;MLEESDDPVVKTVQPSIKTGRKWKVAEAIDEAKEYVRLKEVIGQTQTDRKGLGSSSVKWWSKTEGKEKRDMVIDEVRQREDVKRIQKAVQQSQQEVNRWILSGDGDKLLQLGHPHFAVVRQYHWTG
;
A
#
# COMPACT_ATOMS: atom_id res chain seq x y z
N MET A 1 13.09 -14.12 -9.26
CA MET A 1 13.11 -12.97 -10.20
C MET A 1 14.51 -12.82 -10.80
N LEU A 2 14.89 -13.80 -11.62
CA LEU A 2 16.20 -13.85 -12.32
C LEU A 2 16.03 -13.73 -13.84
N GLU A 3 14.78 -13.55 -14.31
CA GLU A 3 14.41 -13.44 -15.72
C GLU A 3 15.03 -12.23 -16.42
N GLU A 4 15.31 -11.16 -15.65
CA GLU A 4 15.98 -9.94 -16.10
C GLU A 4 17.51 -10.01 -15.84
N SER A 5 18.11 -11.19 -15.92
CA SER A 5 19.56 -11.39 -15.83
C SER A 5 20.18 -11.46 -17.23
N ASP A 6 21.35 -10.87 -17.41
CA ASP A 6 22.12 -10.96 -18.66
C ASP A 6 22.77 -12.35 -18.82
N ASP A 7 23.07 -13.03 -17.70
CA ASP A 7 23.58 -14.39 -17.69
C ASP A 7 22.46 -15.40 -18.06
N PRO A 8 22.61 -16.16 -19.17
CA PRO A 8 21.60 -17.10 -19.64
C PRO A 8 21.38 -18.27 -18.67
N VAL A 9 22.41 -18.72 -17.96
CA VAL A 9 22.29 -19.78 -16.96
C VAL A 9 21.43 -19.27 -15.81
N VAL A 10 21.75 -18.10 -15.27
CA VAL A 10 20.99 -17.48 -14.17
C VAL A 10 19.53 -17.23 -14.55
N LYS A 11 19.28 -16.83 -15.80
CA LYS A 11 17.93 -16.60 -16.33
C LYS A 11 17.06 -17.86 -16.34
N THR A 12 17.67 -19.03 -16.52
CA THR A 12 16.96 -20.33 -16.61
C THR A 12 16.69 -21.00 -15.27
N VAL A 13 17.50 -20.74 -14.23
CA VAL A 13 17.42 -21.46 -12.94
C VAL A 13 16.10 -21.23 -12.19
N GLN A 14 15.40 -20.12 -12.44
CA GLN A 14 14.10 -19.72 -11.86
C GLN A 14 13.66 -20.52 -10.61
N PRO A 15 14.32 -20.33 -9.46
CA PRO A 15 14.09 -21.17 -8.30
C PRO A 15 12.71 -20.92 -7.70
N SER A 16 11.98 -21.99 -7.41
CA SER A 16 10.71 -21.90 -6.69
C SER A 16 10.96 -21.56 -5.22
N ILE A 17 10.61 -20.34 -4.82
CA ILE A 17 10.72 -19.89 -3.43
C ILE A 17 9.49 -20.39 -2.67
N LYS A 18 9.70 -21.23 -1.64
CA LYS A 18 8.63 -21.65 -0.73
C LYS A 18 8.27 -20.48 0.20
N THR A 19 7.10 -19.90 0.01
CA THR A 19 6.54 -18.90 0.95
C THR A 19 5.42 -19.46 1.79
N GLY A 20 5.12 -18.79 2.90
CA GLY A 20 4.07 -19.22 3.82
C GLY A 20 2.67 -19.06 3.23
N ARG A 21 1.66 -19.66 3.89
CA ARG A 21 0.25 -19.67 3.44
C ARG A 21 -0.34 -18.28 3.17
N LYS A 22 0.08 -17.27 3.93
CA LYS A 22 -0.52 -15.93 3.89
C LYS A 22 -0.01 -15.05 2.74
N TRP A 23 1.11 -15.41 2.12
CA TRP A 23 1.72 -14.57 1.10
C TRP A 23 2.21 -15.42 -0.07
N LYS A 24 1.68 -15.14 -1.25
CA LYS A 24 1.99 -15.83 -2.48
C LYS A 24 2.86 -14.93 -3.36
N VAL A 25 4.10 -15.35 -3.59
CA VAL A 25 5.10 -14.53 -4.29
C VAL A 25 4.75 -14.32 -5.76
N ALA A 26 4.30 -15.37 -6.45
CA ALA A 26 3.95 -15.27 -7.86
C ALA A 26 2.85 -14.21 -8.09
N GLU A 27 1.75 -14.31 -7.34
CA GLU A 27 0.64 -13.34 -7.40
C GLU A 27 1.11 -11.92 -7.07
N ALA A 28 1.94 -11.74 -6.02
CA ALA A 28 2.45 -10.43 -5.64
C ALA A 28 3.35 -9.80 -6.72
N ILE A 29 4.20 -10.61 -7.38
CA ILE A 29 5.06 -10.15 -8.47
C ILE A 29 4.24 -9.80 -9.71
N ASP A 30 3.25 -10.62 -10.06
CA ASP A 30 2.42 -10.40 -11.24
C ASP A 30 1.56 -9.13 -11.08
N GLU A 31 0.89 -8.97 -9.93
CA GLU A 31 0.17 -7.73 -9.58
C GLU A 31 1.09 -6.50 -9.64
N ALA A 32 2.32 -6.62 -9.12
CA ALA A 32 3.27 -5.52 -9.14
C ALA A 32 3.72 -5.16 -10.56
N LYS A 33 3.99 -6.16 -11.42
CA LYS A 33 4.32 -5.93 -12.84
C LYS A 33 3.18 -5.23 -13.57
N GLU A 34 1.94 -5.65 -13.37
CA GLU A 34 0.77 -4.99 -13.97
C GLU A 34 0.64 -3.55 -13.48
N TYR A 35 0.84 -3.31 -12.18
CA TYR A 35 0.70 -1.97 -11.61
C TYR A 35 1.83 -1.03 -12.05
N VAL A 36 3.06 -1.52 -12.19
CA VAL A 36 4.18 -0.74 -12.75
C VAL A 36 3.88 -0.35 -14.21
N ARG A 37 3.30 -1.24 -15.01
CA ARG A 37 2.84 -0.91 -16.38
C ARG A 37 1.69 0.08 -16.38
N LEU A 38 0.75 -0.07 -15.46
CA LEU A 38 -0.38 0.85 -15.30
C LEU A 38 0.11 2.26 -14.92
N LYS A 39 1.09 2.38 -14.02
CA LYS A 39 1.75 3.65 -13.66
C LYS A 39 2.37 4.34 -14.88
N GLU A 40 2.93 3.58 -15.82
CA GLU A 40 3.43 4.12 -17.08
C GLU A 40 2.31 4.69 -17.96
N VAL A 41 1.17 4.01 -18.05
CA VAL A 41 0.00 4.48 -18.82
C VAL A 41 -0.63 5.72 -18.20
N ILE A 42 -0.77 5.75 -16.87
CA ILE A 42 -1.30 6.91 -16.14
C ILE A 42 -0.36 8.11 -16.29
N GLY A 43 0.94 7.86 -16.36
CA GLY A 43 1.97 8.89 -16.42
C GLY A 43 2.29 9.47 -15.04
N GLN A 44 2.99 10.61 -15.05
CA GLN A 44 3.49 11.23 -13.82
C GLN A 44 2.36 11.97 -13.09
N THR A 45 2.02 11.50 -11.89
CA THR A 45 1.07 12.17 -11.00
C THR A 45 1.80 13.06 -9.99
N GLN A 46 1.28 14.25 -9.74
CA GLN A 46 1.76 15.10 -8.64
C GLN A 46 1.34 14.50 -7.29
N THR A 47 2.32 14.14 -6.46
CA THR A 47 2.07 13.58 -5.12
C THR A 47 2.43 14.55 -3.99
N ASP A 48 3.18 15.61 -4.28
CA ASP A 48 3.61 16.61 -3.30
C ASP A 48 3.45 18.04 -3.82
N ARG A 49 3.85 19.01 -2.99
CA ARG A 49 3.78 20.44 -3.31
C ARG A 49 4.94 20.94 -4.17
N LYS A 50 5.83 20.06 -4.66
CA LYS A 50 6.98 20.46 -5.49
C LYS A 50 6.60 20.74 -6.94
N GLY A 51 5.41 20.31 -7.37
CA GLY A 51 4.87 20.55 -8.71
C GLY A 51 5.21 19.46 -9.71
N LEU A 52 4.56 19.49 -10.88
CA LEU A 52 4.81 18.55 -11.96
C LEU A 52 6.22 18.76 -12.55
N GLY A 53 6.94 17.67 -12.85
CA GLY A 53 8.26 17.71 -13.46
C GLY A 53 9.44 17.88 -12.48
N SER A 54 9.20 17.98 -11.18
CA SER A 54 10.28 18.09 -10.18
C SER A 54 11.07 16.80 -9.95
N SER A 55 10.51 15.64 -10.33
CA SER A 55 11.13 14.33 -10.19
C SER A 55 11.35 13.68 -11.55
N SER A 56 12.50 13.01 -11.73
CA SER A 56 12.71 12.11 -12.85
C SER A 56 11.93 10.82 -12.63
N VAL A 57 11.15 10.43 -13.65
CA VAL A 57 10.39 9.17 -13.62
C VAL A 57 11.12 8.13 -14.44
N LYS A 58 11.28 6.94 -13.85
CA LYS A 58 11.73 5.75 -14.57
C LYS A 58 10.51 5.06 -15.18
N TRP A 59 10.55 4.86 -16.49
CA TRP A 59 9.45 4.25 -17.25
C TRP A 59 9.73 2.78 -17.49
N TRP A 60 8.73 1.92 -17.30
CA TRP A 60 8.88 0.48 -17.47
C TRP A 60 9.39 0.10 -18.86
N SER A 61 8.85 0.70 -19.92
CA SER A 61 9.31 0.47 -21.30
C SER A 61 10.76 0.89 -21.58
N LYS A 62 11.35 1.75 -20.74
CA LYS A 62 12.70 2.32 -20.94
C LYS A 62 13.75 1.76 -19.99
N THR A 63 13.41 0.71 -19.25
CA THR A 63 14.30 0.10 -18.25
C THR A 63 14.54 -1.36 -18.57
N GLU A 64 15.72 -1.84 -18.22
CA GLU A 64 16.14 -3.22 -18.49
C GLU A 64 16.86 -3.81 -17.28
N GLY A 65 16.99 -5.13 -17.27
CA GLY A 65 17.82 -5.87 -16.32
C GLY A 65 17.49 -5.58 -14.85
N LYS A 66 18.51 -5.14 -14.11
CA LYS A 66 18.40 -4.85 -12.67
C LYS A 66 17.39 -3.74 -12.37
N GLU A 67 17.33 -2.67 -13.18
CA GLU A 67 16.43 -1.56 -12.89
C GLU A 67 14.97 -1.97 -12.94
N LYS A 68 14.63 -2.81 -13.93
CA LYS A 68 13.30 -3.36 -14.10
C LYS A 68 12.91 -4.27 -12.94
N ARG A 69 13.86 -5.06 -12.43
CA ARG A 69 13.70 -5.87 -11.22
C ARG A 69 13.47 -5.01 -9.98
N ASP A 70 14.28 -3.97 -9.79
CA ASP A 70 14.20 -3.07 -8.64
C ASP A 70 12.83 -2.37 -8.60
N MET A 71 12.31 -1.92 -9.73
CA MET A 71 10.97 -1.32 -9.80
C MET A 71 9.86 -2.28 -9.34
N VAL A 72 9.90 -3.55 -9.73
CA VAL A 72 8.90 -4.53 -9.26
C VAL A 72 9.07 -4.81 -7.77
N ILE A 73 10.31 -4.95 -7.28
CA ILE A 73 10.57 -5.17 -5.86
C ILE A 73 10.04 -4.01 -5.01
N ASP A 74 10.33 -2.78 -5.43
CA ASP A 74 9.86 -1.59 -4.73
C ASP A 74 8.34 -1.45 -4.79
N GLU A 75 7.70 -1.83 -5.90
CA GLU A 75 6.25 -1.87 -6.00
C GLU A 75 5.63 -2.91 -5.07
N VAL A 76 6.19 -4.13 -5.01
CA VAL A 76 5.74 -5.18 -4.08
C VAL A 76 5.81 -4.67 -2.64
N ARG A 77 6.91 -4.00 -2.27
CA ARG A 77 7.08 -3.41 -0.94
C ARG A 77 6.03 -2.34 -0.66
N GLN A 78 5.85 -1.38 -1.56
CA GLN A 78 4.86 -0.31 -1.40
C GLN A 78 3.44 -0.86 -1.25
N ARG A 79 3.04 -1.85 -2.08
CA ARG A 79 1.70 -2.45 -1.99
C ARG A 79 1.50 -3.17 -0.66
N GLU A 80 2.51 -3.85 -0.15
CA GLU A 80 2.43 -4.51 1.16
C GLU A 80 2.38 -3.49 2.31
N ASP A 81 3.12 -2.38 2.20
CA ASP A 81 3.05 -1.27 3.17
C ASP A 81 1.65 -0.63 3.16
N VAL A 82 1.06 -0.40 1.99
CA VAL A 82 -0.32 0.11 1.87
C VAL A 82 -1.32 -0.85 2.51
N LYS A 83 -1.21 -2.17 2.27
CA LYS A 83 -2.06 -3.19 2.93
C LYS A 83 -1.92 -3.15 4.45
N ARG A 84 -0.69 -2.99 4.96
CA ARG A 84 -0.44 -2.87 6.41
C ARG A 84 -1.07 -1.60 6.99
N ILE A 85 -0.92 -0.46 6.32
CA ILE A 85 -1.52 0.81 6.76
C ILE A 85 -3.06 0.72 6.73
N GLN A 86 -3.64 0.19 5.66
CA GLN A 86 -5.09 -0.01 5.54
C GLN A 86 -5.64 -0.86 6.68
N LYS A 87 -4.94 -1.96 7.01
CA LYS A 87 -5.32 -2.83 8.13
C LYS A 87 -5.23 -2.09 9.47
N ALA A 88 -4.17 -1.33 9.70
CA ALA A 88 -4.01 -0.55 10.93
C ALA A 88 -5.14 0.48 11.10
N VAL A 89 -5.51 1.19 10.02
CA VAL A 89 -6.63 2.15 10.00
C VAL A 89 -7.96 1.44 10.24
N GLN A 90 -8.18 0.27 9.65
CA GLN A 90 -9.42 -0.48 9.85
C GLN A 90 -9.56 -0.96 11.30
N GLN A 91 -8.46 -1.43 11.90
CA GLN A 91 -8.44 -1.89 13.29
C GLN A 91 -8.72 -0.74 14.27
N SER A 92 -8.10 0.44 14.07
CA SER A 92 -8.37 1.60 14.92
C SER A 92 -9.84 2.04 14.84
N GLN A 93 -10.46 2.01 13.66
CA GLN A 93 -11.88 2.33 13.51
C GLN A 93 -12.80 1.35 14.26
N GLN A 94 -12.48 0.05 14.27
CA GLN A 94 -13.26 -0.95 15.02
C GLN A 94 -13.19 -0.71 16.52
N GLU A 95 -12.03 -0.30 17.03
CA GLU A 95 -11.87 0.07 18.44
C GLU A 95 -12.73 1.29 18.77
N VAL A 96 -12.64 2.36 17.98
CA VAL A 96 -13.48 3.56 18.13
C VAL A 96 -14.98 3.19 18.15
N ASN A 97 -15.44 2.35 17.22
CA ASN A 97 -16.83 1.90 17.18
C ASN A 97 -17.24 1.12 18.44
N ARG A 98 -16.35 0.33 19.02
CA ARG A 98 -16.59 -0.40 20.27
C ARG A 98 -16.81 0.56 21.44
N TRP A 99 -15.99 1.61 21.56
CA TRP A 99 -16.12 2.62 22.62
C TRP A 99 -17.42 3.43 22.51
N ILE A 100 -17.83 3.75 21.27
CA ILE A 100 -19.11 4.42 21.01
C ILE A 100 -20.28 3.56 21.51
N LEU A 101 -20.23 2.25 21.25
CA LEU A 101 -21.28 1.30 21.66
C LEU A 101 -21.26 1.00 23.16
N SER A 102 -20.08 0.98 23.81
CA SER A 102 -19.98 0.77 25.27
C SER A 102 -20.35 1.99 26.10
N GLY A 103 -20.33 3.19 25.50
CA GLY A 103 -20.66 4.45 26.19
C GLY A 103 -19.51 5.05 27.00
N ASP A 104 -18.28 4.59 26.79
CA ASP A 104 -17.08 5.06 27.50
C ASP A 104 -16.56 6.39 26.92
N GLY A 105 -17.31 7.47 27.16
CA GLY A 105 -17.06 8.82 26.60
C GLY A 105 -15.69 9.42 26.93
N ASP A 106 -15.11 9.08 28.08
CA ASP A 106 -13.81 9.62 28.53
C ASP A 106 -12.64 9.20 27.61
N LYS A 107 -12.75 8.03 26.97
CA LYS A 107 -11.70 7.52 26.05
C LYS A 107 -11.80 8.12 24.65
N LEU A 108 -12.98 8.60 24.27
CA LEU A 108 -13.18 9.31 23.00
C LEU A 108 -12.62 10.75 23.06
N LEU A 109 -12.65 11.38 24.23
CA LEU A 109 -12.14 12.74 24.44
C LEU A 109 -10.59 12.80 24.43
N GLN A 110 -9.90 11.77 24.92
CA GLN A 110 -8.43 11.72 24.92
C GLN A 110 -7.79 11.56 23.53
N LEU A 111 -8.52 11.06 22.53
CA LEU A 111 -8.01 10.84 21.18
C LEU A 111 -8.15 12.05 20.24
N GLY A 112 -8.69 13.18 20.71
CA GLY A 112 -8.81 14.37 19.89
C GLY A 112 -9.71 14.21 18.65
N HIS A 113 -10.77 13.40 18.76
CA HIS A 113 -11.83 13.28 17.74
C HIS A 113 -13.05 14.15 18.12
N PRO A 114 -13.03 15.47 17.89
CA PRO A 114 -14.06 16.39 18.38
C PRO A 114 -15.43 16.24 17.69
N HIS A 115 -15.50 15.58 16.53
CA HIS A 115 -16.73 15.54 15.73
C HIS A 115 -17.79 14.54 16.24
N PHE A 116 -17.41 13.57 17.09
CA PHE A 116 -18.34 12.52 17.56
C PHE A 116 -18.96 12.81 18.94
N ALA A 117 -18.38 13.73 19.73
CA ALA A 117 -18.90 14.08 21.05
C ALA A 117 -20.25 14.83 21.01
N VAL A 118 -20.60 15.43 19.86
CA VAL A 118 -21.79 16.30 19.72
C VAL A 118 -23.09 15.52 19.50
N VAL A 119 -23.04 14.24 19.10
CA VAL A 119 -24.24 13.46 18.76
C VAL A 119 -25.05 13.04 20.00
N ARG A 120 -24.50 13.13 21.22
CA ARG A 120 -25.23 12.79 22.46
C ARG A 120 -25.96 13.95 23.13
N GLN A 121 -25.87 15.19 22.63
CA GLN A 121 -26.51 16.33 23.31
C GLN A 121 -27.96 16.61 22.87
N TYR A 122 -28.48 15.92 21.84
CA TYR A 122 -29.81 16.20 21.26
C TYR A 122 -30.89 15.12 21.49
N HIS A 123 -30.62 14.07 22.27
CA HIS A 123 -31.56 12.96 22.47
C HIS A 123 -32.03 12.78 23.93
N TRP A 124 -32.07 13.86 24.71
CA TRP A 124 -32.61 13.87 26.09
C TRP A 124 -33.42 15.14 26.38
N THR A 125 -34.37 15.46 25.50
CA THR A 125 -35.55 16.26 25.84
C THR A 125 -36.71 15.69 25.04
N GLY A 126 -37.53 14.88 25.68
CA GLY A 126 -38.71 14.20 25.12
C GLY A 126 -39.19 13.11 26.06
#